data_AF-A0A3M4MW22-F1
#
_entry.id   AF-A0A3M4MW22-F1
#
_cell.length_a   1.000
_cell.length_b   1.000
_cell.length_c   1.000
_cell.angle_alpha   90.00
_cell.angle_beta   90.00
_cell.angle_gamma   90.00
#
_symmetry.space_group_name_H-M   'P 1'
#
loop_
_entity.id
_entity.type
_entity.pdbx_description
1 polymer ?
#
loop_
_entity_poly.entity_id
_entity_poly.type
_entity_poly.pdbx_seq_one_letter_code
_entity_poly.pdbx_strand_id
1 'polypeptide(L)' 'MLLAGNRNSGSGKTCEIAAPLGLEDLFDLVIRPAGRFGSEKTAIYQDCFKSKGWLKAWPMLKLAIS' A
#
# COMPACT_ATOMS: atom_id res chain seq x y z
N MET A 1 -6.17 7.16 15.76
CA MET A 1 -6.63 8.56 15.78
C MET A 1 -5.43 9.43 15.48
N LEU A 2 -5.26 9.85 14.22
CA LEU A 2 -4.18 10.75 13.82
C LEU A 2 -4.83 12.06 13.40
N LEU A 3 -4.56 13.13 14.15
CA LEU A 3 -4.89 14.50 13.80
C LEU A 3 -3.69 15.06 13.04
N ALA A 4 -3.76 15.14 11.71
CA ALA A 4 -2.82 15.93 10.93
C ALA A 4 -3.47 17.30 10.67
N GLY A 5 -2.99 18.32 11.39
CA GLY A 5 -3.40 19.70 11.21
C GLY A 5 -2.83 20.27 9.92
N ASN A 6 -3.72 20.76 9.06
CA ASN A 6 -3.41 21.39 7.78
C ASN A 6 -2.57 22.67 7.98
N ARG A 7 -1.34 22.71 7.46
CA ARG A 7 -0.53 23.95 7.41
C ARG A 7 -0.04 24.20 5.99
N ASN A 8 -0.74 25.09 5.30
CA ASN A 8 -0.25 25.72 4.07
C ASN A 8 0.85 26.73 4.43
N SER A 9 2.05 26.55 3.89
CA SER A 9 3.03 27.63 3.74
C SER A 9 3.82 27.40 2.46
N GLY A 10 3.76 28.35 1.54
CA GLY A 10 4.28 28.24 0.18
C GLY A 10 5.78 28.48 0.08
N SER A 11 6.49 27.53 -0.55
CA SER A 11 7.57 27.72 -1.53
C SER A 11 8.18 26.34 -1.80
N GLY A 12 7.57 25.61 -2.73
CA GLY A 12 7.79 24.18 -2.99
C GLY A 12 6.48 23.42 -2.77
N LYS A 13 6.00 22.73 -3.81
CA LYS A 13 4.81 21.86 -3.67
C LYS A 13 5.22 20.64 -2.88
N THR A 14 5.18 20.74 -1.55
CA THR A 14 5.38 19.59 -0.68
C THR A 14 4.14 18.71 -0.72
N CYS A 15 4.35 17.40 -0.78
CA CYS A 15 3.28 16.41 -0.71
C CYS A 15 3.46 15.62 0.58
N GLU A 16 2.42 15.55 1.40
CA GLU A 16 2.41 14.71 2.59
C GLU A 16 1.90 13.31 2.20
N ILE A 17 2.69 12.28 2.51
CA ILE A 17 2.34 10.89 2.19
C ILE A 17 1.89 10.20 3.47
N ALA A 18 0.65 9.72 3.49
CA ALA A 18 0.15 8.85 4.54
C ALA A 18 0.67 7.41 4.31
N ALA A 19 1.67 7.02 5.09
CA ALA A 19 2.31 5.70 5.01
C ALA A 19 2.27 5.01 6.39
N PRO A 20 1.10 4.54 6.86
CA PRO A 20 0.93 3.99 8.20
C PRO A 20 1.72 2.70 8.46
N LEU A 21 2.18 2.01 7.40
CA LEU A 21 3.03 0.82 7.47
C LEU A 21 4.47 1.11 7.00
N GLY A 22 4.82 2.40 6.85
CA GLY A 22 6.06 2.82 6.22
C GLY A 22 5.99 2.85 4.69
N LEU A 23 7.10 3.22 4.05
CA LEU A 23 7.22 3.38 2.59
C LEU A 23 7.93 2.21 1.92
N GLU A 24 8.42 1.25 2.71
CA GLU A 24 9.23 0.12 2.28
C GLU A 24 8.47 -0.72 1.25
N ASP A 25 7.22 -1.09 1.54
CA ASP A 25 6.40 -1.87 0.61
C ASP A 25 6.17 -1.13 -0.73
N LEU A 26 6.11 0.21 -0.73
CA LEU A 26 5.99 0.99 -1.97
C LEU A 26 7.30 0.97 -2.79
N PHE A 27 8.45 1.20 -2.14
CA PHE A 27 9.74 1.25 -2.82
C PHE A 27 10.24 -0.13 -3.25
N ASP A 28 10.00 -1.16 -2.44
CA ASP A 28 10.42 -2.54 -2.72
C ASP A 28 9.43 -3.29 -3.63
N LEU A 29 8.38 -2.59 -4.09
CA LEU A 29 7.34 -3.09 -4.98
C LEU A 29 6.61 -4.31 -4.39
N VAL A 30 6.27 -4.24 -3.10
CA VAL A 30 5.63 -5.31 -2.35
C VAL A 30 4.13 -5.04 -2.18
N ILE A 31 3.31 -6.02 -2.54
CA ILE A 31 1.90 -6.05 -2.24
C ILE A 31 1.71 -6.89 -0.98
N ARG A 32 1.41 -6.21 0.13
CA ARG A 32 1.17 -6.82 1.44
C ARG A 32 -0.29 -6.69 1.86
N PRO A 33 -0.95 -7.76 2.32
CA PRO A 33 -2.26 -7.63 2.93
C PRO A 33 -2.16 -6.92 4.29
N ALA A 34 -3.04 -5.95 4.54
CA ALA A 34 -3.07 -5.19 5.79
C ALA A 34 -4.08 -5.76 6.80
N GLY A 35 -3.69 -5.84 8.08
CA GLY A 35 -4.57 -6.23 9.18
C GLY A 35 -5.26 -7.58 8.95
N ARG A 36 -6.60 -7.61 9.10
CA ARG A 36 -7.41 -8.84 8.95
C ARG A 36 -7.35 -9.46 7.54
N PHE A 37 -6.88 -8.73 6.53
CA PHE A 37 -6.66 -9.27 5.19
C PHE A 37 -5.44 -10.19 5.10
N GLY A 38 -4.56 -10.17 6.11
CA GLY A 38 -3.47 -11.15 6.23
C GLY A 38 -3.90 -12.48 6.88
N SER A 39 -5.11 -12.55 7.45
CA SER A 39 -5.63 -13.74 8.12
C SER A 39 -7.07 -14.06 7.70
N GLU A 40 -8.05 -13.57 8.44
CA GLU A 40 -9.47 -13.93 8.30
C GLU A 40 -10.07 -13.57 6.95
N LYS A 41 -9.57 -12.50 6.31
CA LYS A 41 -10.05 -11.98 5.03
C LYS A 41 -9.09 -12.25 3.87
N THR A 42 -8.14 -13.17 4.04
CA THR A 42 -7.12 -13.46 3.01
C THR A 42 -7.74 -13.86 1.67
N ALA A 43 -8.85 -14.60 1.66
CA ALA A 43 -9.54 -14.98 0.43
C ALA A 43 -9.96 -13.77 -0.42
N ILE A 44 -10.56 -12.76 0.22
CA ILE A 44 -11.01 -11.52 -0.45
C ILE A 44 -9.81 -10.78 -1.06
N TYR A 45 -8.70 -10.69 -0.32
CA TYR A 45 -7.47 -10.08 -0.83
C TYR A 45 -6.94 -10.82 -2.07
N GLN A 46 -6.90 -12.15 -2.03
CA GLN A 46 -6.42 -12.97 -3.14
C GLN A 46 -7.29 -12.82 -4.40
N ASP A 47 -8.61 -12.76 -4.25
CA ASP A 47 -9.52 -12.56 -5.37
C ASP A 47 -9.37 -11.18 -6.01
N CYS A 48 -9.27 -10.12 -5.18
CA CYS A 48 -8.98 -8.78 -5.65
C CYS A 48 -7.63 -8.70 -6.37
N PHE A 49 -6.59 -9.34 -5.83
CA PHE A 49 -5.27 -9.36 -6.46
C PHE A 49 -5.29 -10.04 -7.84
N LYS A 50 -5.90 -11.24 -7.93
CA LYS A 50 -6.00 -12.00 -9.18
C LYS A 50 -6.79 -11.25 -10.26
N SER A 51 -7.94 -10.69 -9.89
CA SER A 51 -8.81 -9.96 -10.85
C SER A 51 -8.16 -8.72 -11.45
N LYS A 52 -7.24 -8.06 -10.73
CA LYS A 52 -6.54 -6.87 -11.24
C LYS A 52 -5.37 -7.18 -12.18
N GLY A 53 -4.89 -8.43 -12.22
CA GLY A 53 -3.83 -8.84 -13.15
C GLY A 53 -2.51 -8.09 -12.96
N TRP A 54 -2.20 -7.64 -11.75
CA TRP A 54 -1.09 -6.71 -11.49
C TRP A 54 0.28 -7.24 -11.90
N LEU A 55 0.58 -8.52 -11.67
CA LEU A 55 1.87 -9.09 -12.08
C LEU A 55 2.09 -9.10 -13.60
N LYS A 56 1.01 -9.08 -14.40
CA LYS A 56 1.12 -8.96 -15.85
C LYS A 56 1.53 -7.55 -16.27
N ALA A 57 0.97 -6.54 -15.61
CA ALA A 57 1.26 -5.14 -15.91
C ALA A 57 2.58 -4.66 -15.29
N TRP A 58 2.95 -5.23 -14.13
CA TRP A 58 4.10 -4.82 -13.32
C TRP A 58 4.90 -6.05 -12.89
N PRO A 59 5.79 -6.57 -13.76
CA PRO A 59 6.49 -7.83 -13.51
C PRO A 59 7.42 -7.85 -12.30
N MET A 60 7.82 -6.67 -11.82
CA MET A 60 8.70 -6.53 -10.64
C MET A 60 7.94 -6.50 -9.30
N LEU A 61 6.60 -6.44 -9.33
CA LEU A 61 5.82 -6.52 -8.10
C LEU A 61 5.99 -7.89 -7.44
N LYS A 62 6.08 -7.88 -6.11
CA LYS A 62 6.23 -9.06 -5.26
C LYS A 62 5.02 -9.16 -4.34
N LEU A 63 4.52 -10.35 -4.09
CA LEU A 63 3.62 -10.54 -2.96
C LEU A 63 4.46 -10.74 -1.70
N ALA A 64 4.07 -10.11 -0.60
CA ALA A 64 4.63 -10.47 0.70
C ALA A 64 4.35 -11.95 0.96
N ILE A 65 5.39 -12.71 1.30
CA ILE A 65 5.25 -14.10 1.72
C ILE A 65 4.69 -14.07 3.14
N SER A 66 3.51 -14.63 3.32
CA SER A 66 2.82 -14.79 4.62
C SER A 66 3.33 -15.98 5.39
#